data_AF-A0A844D987-F1
#
_entry.id   AF-A0A844D987-F1
#
_cell.length_a   1.000
_cell.length_b   1.000
_cell.length_c   1.000
_cell.angle_alpha   90.00
_cell.angle_beta   90.00
_cell.angle_gamma   90.00
#
_symmetry.space_group_name_H-M   'P 1'
#
loop_
_entity.id
_entity.type
_entity.pdbx_description
1 polymer ?
#
loop_
_entity_poly.entity_id
_entity_poly.type
_entity_poly.pdbx_seq_one_letter_code
_entity_poly.pdbx_strand_id
1 'polypeptide(L)'
;MHDPTLPSRDMFSNDPGGYSRSAWMRWAMLAGAHGAEIDPFKAPTSEDLKNPILWLAQAEAMTQAAIVLLKHEPAFENSPVEIRGICDTQYCAVALMLVGYSLEVCLKAMIILRDGIDAYSVSERDYQHHQLRKLASFIKELNIKDLAILELLTHFVYWAGRYPDPGRRGIGKHEEVFKLSEEHQISANDLFNLAARVMAHVRTLVA
;
A
#
# COMPACT_ATOMS: atom_id res chain seq x y z
N MET A 1 11.79 8.80 30.55
CA MET A 1 10.37 8.65 30.14
C MET A 1 10.39 8.39 28.64
N HIS A 2 9.73 7.33 28.15
CA HIS A 2 9.70 6.99 26.73
C HIS A 2 8.75 7.95 26.00
N ASP A 3 9.19 8.55 24.90
CA ASP A 3 8.32 9.37 24.05
C ASP A 3 7.39 8.45 23.24
N PRO A 4 6.07 8.41 23.51
CA PRO A 4 5.14 7.50 22.83
C PRO A 4 4.94 7.84 21.35
N THR A 5 5.46 8.97 20.86
CA THR A 5 5.38 9.37 19.45
C THR A 5 6.48 8.74 18.60
N LEU A 6 7.58 8.27 19.21
CA LEU A 6 8.73 7.70 18.49
C LEU A 6 8.60 6.18 18.27
N PRO A 7 9.21 5.62 17.20
CA PRO A 7 9.27 4.17 17.00
C PRO A 7 10.03 3.45 18.11
N SER A 8 9.61 2.22 18.45
CA SER A 8 10.29 1.41 19.47
C SER A 8 10.19 -0.08 19.17
N ARG A 9 11.34 -0.71 18.95
CA ARG A 9 11.41 -2.17 18.73
C ARG A 9 11.17 -2.95 20.01
N ASP A 10 11.59 -2.42 21.16
CA ASP A 10 11.33 -3.05 22.46
C ASP A 10 9.83 -3.12 22.76
N MET A 11 9.08 -2.05 22.48
CA MET A 11 7.62 -2.08 22.64
C MET A 11 6.95 -3.07 21.69
N PHE A 12 7.40 -3.14 20.43
CA PHE A 12 6.91 -4.15 19.49
C PHE A 12 7.23 -5.58 19.94
N SER A 13 8.43 -5.83 20.45
CA SER A 13 8.84 -7.14 20.96
C SER A 13 8.03 -7.57 22.19
N ASN A 14 7.62 -6.61 23.03
CA ASN A 14 6.82 -6.89 24.22
C ASN A 14 5.31 -7.07 23.92
N ASP A 15 4.75 -6.29 22.98
CA ASP A 15 3.36 -6.40 22.54
C ASP A 15 3.21 -6.03 21.05
N PRO A 16 3.40 -6.98 20.12
CA PRO A 16 3.35 -6.70 18.69
C PRO A 16 1.95 -6.30 18.22
N GLY A 17 0.90 -6.82 18.86
CA GLY A 17 -0.49 -6.53 18.52
C GLY A 17 -0.89 -5.11 18.94
N GLY A 18 -0.64 -4.76 20.20
CA GLY A 18 -0.91 -3.42 20.72
C GLY A 18 -0.06 -2.36 20.03
N TYR A 19 1.25 -2.64 19.81
CA TYR A 19 2.12 -1.72 19.09
C TYR A 19 1.59 -1.44 17.66
N SER A 20 1.21 -2.49 16.92
CA SER A 20 0.74 -2.34 15.53
C SER A 20 -0.64 -1.66 15.45
N ARG A 21 -1.47 -1.75 16.49
CA ARG A 21 -2.75 -1.03 16.58
C ARG A 21 -2.61 0.43 17.05
N SER A 22 -1.44 0.82 17.58
CA SER A 22 -1.26 2.10 18.28
C SER A 22 -1.28 3.35 17.39
N ALA A 23 -1.37 3.22 16.06
CA ALA A 23 -1.33 4.34 15.12
C ALA A 23 -2.40 5.41 15.41
N TRP A 24 -3.65 5.01 15.68
CA TRP A 24 -4.73 5.92 16.08
C TRP A 24 -4.37 6.71 17.35
N MET A 25 -3.96 6.00 18.40
CA MET A 25 -3.62 6.61 19.69
C MET A 25 -2.49 7.63 19.55
N ARG A 26 -1.45 7.29 18.77
CA ARG A 26 -0.32 8.19 18.49
C ARG A 26 -0.76 9.43 17.71
N TRP A 27 -1.62 9.25 16.72
CA TRP A 27 -2.19 10.37 15.97
C TRP A 27 -3.05 11.27 16.87
N ALA A 28 -3.93 10.70 17.70
CA ALA A 28 -4.79 11.44 18.61
C ALA A 28 -3.97 12.24 19.65
N MET A 29 -2.91 11.64 20.20
CA MET A 29 -1.96 12.35 21.07
C MET A 29 -1.28 13.53 20.36
N LEU A 30 -0.85 13.34 19.11
CA LEU A 30 -0.24 14.40 18.31
C LEU A 30 -1.22 15.52 17.99
N ALA A 31 -2.45 15.18 17.60
CA ALA A 31 -3.51 16.15 17.33
C ALA A 31 -3.87 16.95 18.60
N GLY A 32 -3.99 16.27 19.75
CA GLY A 32 -4.21 16.92 21.04
C GLY A 32 -3.09 17.88 21.44
N ALA A 33 -1.83 17.51 21.18
CA ALA A 33 -0.69 18.40 21.39
C ALA A 33 -0.72 19.67 20.51
N HIS A 34 -1.48 19.64 19.41
CA HIS A 34 -1.71 20.78 18.51
C HIS A 34 -3.10 21.45 18.71
N GLY A 35 -3.77 21.16 19.83
CA GLY A 35 -5.01 21.85 20.22
C GLY A 35 -6.31 21.20 19.75
N ALA A 36 -6.28 20.00 19.17
CA ALA A 36 -7.49 19.26 18.84
C ALA A 36 -8.12 18.62 20.10
N GLU A 37 -9.44 18.69 20.23
CA GLU A 37 -10.17 18.03 21.32
C GLU A 37 -10.42 16.55 20.99
N ILE A 38 -9.37 15.72 21.09
CA ILE A 38 -9.44 14.29 20.76
C ILE A 38 -8.94 13.46 21.95
N ASP A 39 -9.75 12.50 22.39
CA ASP A 39 -9.39 11.55 23.44
C ASP A 39 -8.62 10.34 22.84
N PRO A 40 -7.31 10.19 23.11
CA PRO A 40 -6.51 9.09 22.57
C PRO A 40 -6.86 7.72 23.16
N PHE A 41 -7.60 7.65 24.27
CA PHE A 41 -8.01 6.40 24.91
C PHE A 41 -9.38 5.91 24.45
N LYS A 42 -10.14 6.75 23.74
CA LYS A 42 -11.39 6.34 23.12
C LYS A 42 -11.13 5.59 21.82
N ALA A 43 -11.91 4.54 21.58
CA ALA A 43 -11.88 3.84 20.30
C ALA A 43 -12.26 4.80 19.16
N PRO A 44 -11.56 4.76 18.01
CA PRO A 44 -11.90 5.61 16.88
C PRO A 44 -13.24 5.20 16.27
N THR A 45 -13.96 6.19 15.77
CA THR A 45 -15.10 6.01 14.86
C THR A 45 -14.61 5.65 13.44
N SER A 46 -15.54 5.32 12.54
CA SER A 46 -15.16 5.11 11.14
C SER A 46 -14.65 6.39 10.47
N GLU A 47 -15.15 7.55 10.88
CA GLU A 47 -14.76 8.86 10.34
C GLU A 47 -13.35 9.23 10.79
N ASP A 48 -13.05 9.00 12.07
CA ASP A 48 -11.71 9.14 12.66
C ASP A 48 -10.65 8.35 11.89
N LEU A 49 -11.00 7.13 11.43
CA LEU A 49 -10.11 6.27 10.66
C LEU A 49 -9.97 6.69 9.19
N LYS A 50 -10.84 7.55 8.66
CA LYS A 50 -10.74 8.14 7.31
C LYS A 50 -9.84 9.38 7.32
N ASN A 51 -8.81 9.37 8.16
CA ASN A 51 -7.84 10.44 8.26
C ASN A 51 -6.68 10.27 7.25
N PRO A 52 -6.42 11.25 6.37
CA PRO A 52 -5.33 11.14 5.38
C PRO A 52 -3.95 10.88 5.96
N ILE A 53 -3.62 11.41 7.15
CA ILE A 53 -2.31 11.21 7.78
C ILE A 53 -2.13 9.73 8.15
N LEU A 54 -3.16 9.09 8.73
CA LEU A 54 -3.11 7.66 9.05
C LEU A 54 -2.89 6.80 7.80
N TRP A 55 -3.58 7.15 6.70
CA TRP A 55 -3.47 6.41 5.45
C TRP A 55 -2.11 6.63 4.78
N LEU A 56 -1.61 7.85 4.72
CA LEU A 56 -0.28 8.14 4.19
C LEU A 56 0.84 7.49 5.02
N ALA A 57 0.70 7.47 6.35
CA ALA A 57 1.64 6.75 7.22
C ALA A 57 1.64 5.24 6.94
N GLN A 58 0.46 4.65 6.70
CA GLN A 58 0.35 3.23 6.34
C GLN A 58 0.91 2.95 4.93
N ALA A 59 0.71 3.85 3.98
CA ALA A 59 1.33 3.76 2.65
C ALA A 59 2.86 3.76 2.76
N GLU A 60 3.43 4.71 3.50
CA GLU A 60 4.87 4.81 3.76
C GLU A 60 5.42 3.54 4.44
N ALA A 61 4.73 3.02 5.46
CA ALA A 61 5.13 1.79 6.14
C ALA A 61 5.23 0.59 5.17
N MET A 62 4.26 0.45 4.26
CA MET A 62 4.29 -0.59 3.24
C MET A 62 5.38 -0.37 2.19
N THR A 63 5.65 0.87 1.80
CA THR A 63 6.77 1.23 0.91
C THR A 63 8.10 0.84 1.54
N GLN A 64 8.33 1.18 2.81
CA GLN A 64 9.57 0.81 3.52
C GLN A 64 9.71 -0.70 3.66
N ALA A 65 8.62 -1.42 3.96
CA ALA A 65 8.63 -2.88 3.98
C ALA A 65 8.97 -3.48 2.61
N ALA A 66 8.38 -2.97 1.52
CA ALA A 66 8.71 -3.40 0.17
C ALA A 66 10.17 -3.15 -0.18
N ILE A 67 10.72 -1.98 0.18
CA ILE A 67 12.15 -1.65 -0.03
C ILE A 67 13.06 -2.64 0.70
N VAL A 68 12.73 -3.00 1.93
CA VAL A 68 13.51 -4.00 2.69
C VAL A 68 13.50 -5.34 1.98
N LEU A 69 12.34 -5.80 1.48
CA LEU A 69 12.26 -7.07 0.75
C LEU A 69 13.04 -7.01 -0.58
N LEU A 70 12.88 -5.93 -1.35
CA LEU A 70 13.55 -5.79 -2.66
C LEU A 70 15.08 -5.68 -2.56
N LYS A 71 15.60 -5.24 -1.42
CA LYS A 71 17.05 -5.14 -1.17
C LYS A 71 17.64 -6.38 -0.53
N HIS A 72 16.82 -7.33 -0.10
CA HIS A 72 17.26 -8.52 0.60
C HIS A 72 17.06 -9.75 -0.28
N GLU A 73 18.11 -10.55 -0.42
CA GLU A 73 18.07 -11.82 -1.15
C GLU A 73 18.03 -12.99 -0.15
N PRO A 74 16.85 -13.55 0.15
CA PRO A 74 16.73 -14.68 1.07
C PRO A 74 17.33 -15.96 0.47
N ALA A 75 18.07 -16.71 1.28
CA ALA A 75 18.74 -17.94 0.84
C ALA A 75 17.82 -19.17 0.69
N PHE A 76 16.60 -19.11 1.23
CA PHE A 76 15.61 -20.21 1.25
C PHE A 76 16.20 -21.58 1.69
N GLU A 77 17.09 -21.57 2.68
CA GLU A 77 17.84 -22.76 3.13
C GLU A 77 16.95 -23.87 3.69
N ASN A 78 15.78 -23.50 4.21
CA ASN A 78 14.77 -24.43 4.71
C ASN A 78 14.00 -25.16 3.59
N SER A 79 14.29 -24.87 2.31
CA SER A 79 13.65 -25.45 1.14
C SER A 79 14.63 -26.27 0.28
N PRO A 80 14.17 -27.38 -0.34
CA PRO A 80 14.94 -28.10 -1.36
C PRO A 80 15.41 -27.17 -2.47
N VAL A 81 16.62 -27.40 -2.99
CA VAL A 81 17.28 -26.55 -3.99
C VAL A 81 16.39 -26.36 -5.23
N GLU A 82 15.68 -27.41 -5.62
CA GLU A 82 14.82 -27.48 -6.79
C GLU A 82 13.62 -26.52 -6.72
N ILE A 83 13.18 -26.12 -5.52
CA ILE A 83 12.03 -25.21 -5.35
C ILE A 83 12.44 -23.80 -4.97
N ARG A 84 13.73 -23.51 -4.71
CA ARG A 84 14.17 -22.19 -4.25
C ARG A 84 13.88 -21.08 -5.26
N GLY A 85 13.97 -21.36 -6.56
CA GLY A 85 13.59 -20.41 -7.60
C GLY A 85 12.09 -20.07 -7.59
N ILE A 86 11.24 -21.04 -7.21
CA ILE A 86 9.80 -20.80 -7.02
C ILE A 86 9.61 -19.90 -5.79
N CYS A 87 10.30 -20.18 -4.68
CA CYS A 87 10.25 -19.35 -3.49
C CYS A 87 10.67 -17.90 -3.77
N ASP A 88 11.74 -17.70 -4.54
CA ASP A 88 12.25 -16.38 -4.92
C ASP A 88 11.24 -15.60 -5.79
N THR A 89 10.64 -16.27 -6.77
CA THR A 89 9.57 -15.67 -7.60
C THR A 89 8.39 -15.21 -6.73
N GLN A 90 7.97 -16.02 -5.76
CA GLN A 90 6.88 -15.67 -4.85
C GLN A 90 7.29 -14.56 -3.87
N TYR A 91 8.55 -14.53 -3.42
CA TYR A 91 9.08 -13.47 -2.58
C TYR A 91 9.04 -12.10 -3.28
N CYS A 92 9.45 -12.06 -4.55
CA CYS A 92 9.32 -10.87 -5.39
C CYS A 92 7.84 -10.46 -5.60
N ALA A 93 6.94 -11.43 -5.77
CA ALA A 93 5.50 -11.15 -5.89
C ALA A 93 4.91 -10.52 -4.61
N VAL A 94 5.37 -10.96 -3.43
CA VAL A 94 4.99 -10.35 -2.14
C VAL A 94 5.48 -8.90 -2.06
N ALA A 95 6.70 -8.61 -2.51
CA ALA A 95 7.21 -7.25 -2.56
C ALA A 95 6.38 -6.35 -3.51
N LEU A 96 6.02 -6.84 -4.70
CA LEU A 96 5.15 -6.13 -5.64
C LEU A 96 3.74 -5.90 -5.08
N MET A 97 3.20 -6.84 -4.30
CA MET A 97 1.94 -6.65 -3.59
C MET A 97 2.02 -5.52 -2.57
N LEU A 98 3.11 -5.43 -1.79
CA LEU A 98 3.30 -4.31 -0.86
C LEU A 98 3.41 -2.97 -1.57
N VAL A 99 4.09 -2.91 -2.73
CA VAL A 99 4.10 -1.72 -3.58
C VAL A 99 2.68 -1.38 -4.04
N GLY A 100 1.93 -2.35 -4.55
CA GLY A 100 0.55 -2.15 -4.97
C GLY A 100 -0.36 -1.66 -3.83
N TYR A 101 -0.27 -2.25 -2.63
CA TYR A 101 -1.02 -1.79 -1.46
C TYR A 101 -0.63 -0.38 -1.04
N SER A 102 0.66 -0.04 -1.08
CA SER A 102 1.13 1.32 -0.78
C SER A 102 0.52 2.35 -1.73
N LEU A 103 0.43 2.04 -3.03
CA LEU A 103 -0.24 2.91 -4.00
C LEU A 103 -1.74 2.97 -3.77
N GLU A 104 -2.41 1.85 -3.50
CA GLU A 104 -3.85 1.85 -3.21
C GLU A 104 -4.19 2.77 -2.04
N VAL A 105 -3.49 2.60 -0.92
CA VAL A 105 -3.75 3.38 0.30
C VAL A 105 -3.38 4.85 0.08
N CYS A 106 -2.28 5.14 -0.62
CA CYS A 106 -1.89 6.51 -0.96
C CYS A 106 -2.93 7.20 -1.88
N LEU A 107 -3.40 6.52 -2.93
CA LEU A 107 -4.42 7.03 -3.83
C LEU A 107 -5.74 7.31 -3.12
N LYS A 108 -6.18 6.42 -2.25
CA LYS A 108 -7.39 6.65 -1.44
C LYS A 108 -7.21 7.80 -0.45
N ALA A 109 -6.02 7.94 0.16
CA ALA A 109 -5.71 9.11 0.99
C ALA A 109 -5.79 10.43 0.18
N MET A 110 -5.28 10.43 -1.05
CA MET A 110 -5.38 11.58 -1.97
C MET A 110 -6.83 11.90 -2.34
N ILE A 111 -7.68 10.90 -2.54
CA ILE A 111 -9.12 11.12 -2.78
C ILE A 111 -9.77 11.76 -1.54
N ILE A 112 -9.46 11.28 -0.33
CA ILE A 112 -9.96 11.89 0.92
C ILE A 112 -9.47 13.35 1.04
N LEU A 113 -8.20 13.63 0.74
CA LEU A 113 -7.67 15.00 0.77
C LEU A 113 -8.38 15.91 -0.22
N ARG A 114 -8.65 15.42 -1.43
CA ARG A 114 -9.26 16.18 -2.52
C ARG A 114 -10.74 16.43 -2.31
N ASP A 115 -11.49 15.40 -1.92
CA ASP A 115 -12.96 15.43 -1.91
C ASP A 115 -13.55 15.60 -0.51
N GLY A 116 -12.76 15.40 0.54
CA GLY A 116 -13.21 15.37 1.92
C GLY A 116 -13.75 14.00 2.37
N ILE A 117 -13.87 13.83 3.69
CA ILE A 117 -14.27 12.56 4.33
C ILE A 117 -15.71 12.18 3.98
N ASP A 118 -16.63 13.14 3.93
CA ASP A 118 -18.05 12.92 3.62
C ASP A 118 -18.23 12.36 2.20
N ALA A 119 -17.61 13.03 1.22
CA ALA A 119 -17.67 12.62 -0.18
C ALA A 119 -17.03 11.23 -0.40
N TYR A 120 -15.89 10.98 0.24
CA TYR A 120 -15.26 9.67 0.22
C TYR A 120 -16.16 8.59 0.85
N SER A 121 -16.86 8.90 1.93
CA SER A 121 -17.76 7.97 2.60
C SER A 121 -18.97 7.59 1.73
N VAL A 122 -19.51 8.53 0.95
CA VAL A 122 -20.61 8.25 0.01
C VAL A 122 -20.15 7.36 -1.15
N SER A 123 -18.95 7.61 -1.66
CA SER A 123 -18.36 6.89 -2.81
C SER A 123 -17.48 5.71 -2.41
N GLU A 124 -17.42 5.36 -1.12
CA GLU A 124 -16.54 4.30 -0.59
C GLU A 124 -16.76 2.96 -1.31
N ARG A 125 -18.01 2.64 -1.65
CA ARG A 125 -18.38 1.44 -2.42
C ARG A 125 -17.76 1.41 -3.81
N ASP A 126 -17.59 2.57 -4.43
CA ASP A 126 -16.95 2.73 -5.73
C ASP A 126 -15.43 2.59 -5.63
N TYR A 127 -14.86 2.68 -4.41
CA TYR A 127 -13.43 2.50 -4.14
C TYR A 127 -13.09 1.19 -3.43
N GLN A 128 -14.08 0.33 -3.16
CA GLN A 128 -13.86 -1.01 -2.60
C GLN A 128 -13.17 -1.97 -3.58
N HIS A 129 -13.02 -1.57 -4.84
CA HIS A 129 -12.24 -2.34 -5.81
C HIS A 129 -10.75 -1.96 -5.76
N HIS A 130 -9.88 -2.97 -5.75
CA HIS A 130 -8.42 -2.83 -5.75
C HIS A 130 -7.81 -2.28 -7.05
N GLN A 131 -8.61 -1.58 -7.87
CA GLN A 131 -8.25 -1.19 -9.23
C GLN A 131 -7.43 0.12 -9.22
N LEU A 132 -6.11 -0.02 -9.15
CA LEU A 132 -5.17 1.10 -9.05
C LEU A 132 -5.31 2.07 -10.24
N ARG A 133 -5.51 1.55 -11.45
CA ARG A 133 -5.73 2.38 -12.65
C ARG A 133 -6.93 3.33 -12.50
N LYS A 134 -8.03 2.86 -11.90
CA LYS A 134 -9.21 3.71 -11.66
C LYS A 134 -8.97 4.70 -10.53
N LEU A 135 -8.34 4.24 -9.45
CA LEU A 135 -8.00 5.10 -8.32
C LEU A 135 -7.10 6.26 -8.75
N ALA A 136 -6.20 6.04 -9.71
CA ALA A 136 -5.30 7.05 -10.25
C ALA A 136 -5.88 7.94 -11.37
N SER A 137 -7.16 7.78 -11.73
CA SER A 137 -7.79 8.47 -12.88
C SER A 137 -7.77 10.00 -12.82
N PHE A 138 -7.55 10.57 -11.63
CA PHE A 138 -7.46 12.01 -11.43
C PHE A 138 -6.07 12.59 -11.73
N ILE A 139 -5.05 11.74 -11.85
CA ILE A 139 -3.68 12.13 -12.22
C ILE A 139 -3.60 12.17 -13.74
N LYS A 140 -3.52 13.36 -14.34
CA LYS A 140 -3.66 13.53 -15.80
C LYS A 140 -2.39 13.24 -16.59
N GLU A 141 -1.23 13.22 -15.93
CA GLU A 141 0.08 13.08 -16.55
C GLU A 141 0.50 11.61 -16.79
N LEU A 142 -0.38 10.64 -16.47
CA LEU A 142 -0.09 9.22 -16.64
C LEU A 142 -0.18 8.80 -18.11
N ASN A 143 0.91 8.22 -18.64
CA ASN A 143 0.93 7.70 -20.00
C ASN A 143 0.37 6.26 -20.09
N ILE A 144 0.30 5.69 -21.29
CA ILE A 144 -0.24 4.34 -21.51
C ILE A 144 0.54 3.26 -20.72
N LYS A 145 1.87 3.36 -20.67
CA LYS A 145 2.72 2.43 -19.91
C LYS A 145 2.49 2.56 -18.41
N ASP A 146 2.29 3.78 -17.91
CA ASP A 146 1.94 4.03 -16.51
C ASP A 146 0.61 3.34 -16.15
N LEU A 147 -0.40 3.50 -17.00
CA LEU A 147 -1.70 2.87 -16.80
C LEU A 147 -1.59 1.33 -16.82
N ALA A 148 -0.77 0.77 -17.71
CA ALA A 148 -0.49 -0.66 -17.77
C ALA A 148 0.22 -1.18 -16.50
N ILE A 149 1.16 -0.42 -15.93
CA ILE A 149 1.83 -0.78 -14.67
C ILE A 149 0.83 -0.78 -13.50
N LEU A 150 -0.08 0.20 -13.42
CA LEU A 150 -1.12 0.21 -12.39
C LEU A 150 -2.08 -0.97 -12.54
N GLU A 151 -2.41 -1.34 -13.78
CA GLU A 151 -3.21 -2.52 -14.08
C GLU A 151 -2.48 -3.81 -13.68
N LEU A 152 -1.20 -3.94 -14.03
CA LEU A 152 -0.33 -5.04 -13.59
C LEU A 152 -0.31 -5.18 -12.06
N LEU A 153 -0.02 -4.09 -11.34
CA LEU A 153 0.04 -4.09 -9.87
C LEU A 153 -1.32 -4.41 -9.21
N THR A 154 -2.44 -4.12 -9.89
CA THR A 154 -3.78 -4.52 -9.42
C THR A 154 -3.90 -6.04 -9.29
N HIS A 155 -3.24 -6.83 -10.15
CA HIS A 155 -3.24 -8.29 -10.02
C HIS A 155 -2.51 -8.75 -8.74
N PHE A 156 -1.39 -8.12 -8.39
CA PHE A 156 -0.62 -8.47 -7.18
C PHE A 156 -1.39 -8.13 -5.90
N VAL A 157 -2.07 -6.98 -5.87
CA VAL A 157 -2.96 -6.57 -4.78
C VAL A 157 -4.16 -7.52 -4.64
N TYR A 158 -4.74 -7.94 -5.78
CA TYR A 158 -5.93 -8.79 -5.81
C TYR A 158 -5.64 -10.25 -5.47
N TRP A 159 -4.53 -10.84 -5.90
CA TRP A 159 -4.27 -12.25 -5.66
C TRP A 159 -2.80 -12.64 -5.78
N ALA A 160 -2.07 -12.14 -6.77
CA ALA A 160 -0.82 -12.75 -7.22
C ALA A 160 0.32 -12.69 -6.20
N GLY A 161 0.29 -11.72 -5.27
CA GLY A 161 1.24 -11.69 -4.14
C GLY A 161 0.75 -12.38 -2.86
N ARG A 162 -0.50 -12.90 -2.84
CA ARG A 162 -1.11 -13.58 -1.69
C ARG A 162 -1.20 -15.08 -1.86
N TYR A 163 -1.58 -15.52 -3.06
CA TYR A 163 -1.87 -16.91 -3.39
C TYR A 163 -1.34 -17.25 -4.78
N PRO A 164 -0.88 -18.50 -5.01
CA PRO A 164 -0.50 -18.95 -6.34
C PRO A 164 -1.70 -19.17 -7.28
N ASP A 165 -2.92 -19.28 -6.73
CA ASP A 165 -4.16 -19.52 -7.46
C ASP A 165 -5.07 -18.27 -7.43
N PRO A 166 -5.44 -17.69 -8.58
CA PRO A 166 -6.43 -16.60 -8.66
C PRO A 166 -7.87 -17.07 -8.42
N GLY A 167 -8.07 -18.37 -8.19
CA GLY A 167 -9.35 -19.03 -8.07
C GLY A 167 -9.95 -19.37 -9.44
N ARG A 168 -10.95 -20.27 -9.45
CA ARG A 168 -11.56 -20.82 -10.68
C ARG A 168 -11.99 -19.78 -11.72
N ARG A 169 -12.45 -18.61 -11.29
CA ARG A 169 -12.93 -17.53 -12.19
C ARG A 169 -11.82 -16.62 -12.70
N GLY A 170 -10.60 -16.75 -12.19
CA GLY A 170 -9.48 -15.85 -12.44
C GLY A 170 -8.30 -16.49 -13.15
N ILE A 171 -8.40 -17.75 -13.61
CA ILE A 171 -7.27 -18.48 -14.24
C ILE A 171 -6.64 -17.68 -15.39
N GLY A 172 -7.45 -17.06 -16.24
CA GLY A 172 -6.94 -16.22 -17.35
C GLY A 172 -6.15 -14.98 -16.92
N LYS A 173 -6.23 -14.56 -15.65
CA LYS A 173 -5.46 -13.43 -15.12
C LYS A 173 -3.97 -13.72 -15.01
N HIS A 174 -3.55 -14.99 -15.01
CA HIS A 174 -2.14 -15.36 -15.09
C HIS A 174 -1.53 -14.90 -16.43
N GLU A 175 -2.22 -15.16 -17.53
CA GLU A 175 -1.78 -14.74 -18.87
C GLU A 175 -1.79 -13.21 -19.02
N GLU A 176 -2.75 -12.54 -18.37
CA GLU A 176 -2.87 -11.08 -18.39
C GLU A 176 -1.67 -10.37 -17.77
N VAL A 177 -1.14 -10.88 -16.64
CA VAL A 177 0.08 -10.36 -16.00
C VAL A 177 1.27 -10.40 -16.97
N PHE A 178 1.47 -11.56 -17.61
CA PHE A 178 2.54 -11.74 -18.59
C PHE A 178 2.34 -10.82 -19.80
N LYS A 179 1.14 -10.78 -20.36
CA LYS A 179 0.78 -9.95 -21.51
C LYS A 179 1.05 -8.47 -21.25
N LEU A 180 0.56 -7.93 -20.12
CA LEU A 180 0.80 -6.53 -19.74
C LEU A 180 2.28 -6.21 -19.63
N SER A 181 3.05 -7.11 -19.00
CA SER A 181 4.50 -6.94 -18.83
C SER A 181 5.22 -6.91 -20.18
N GLU A 182 4.96 -7.88 -21.05
CA GLU A 182 5.64 -8.03 -22.34
C GLU A 182 5.23 -6.97 -23.36
N GLU A 183 3.94 -6.72 -23.54
CA GLU A 183 3.42 -5.77 -24.54
C GLU A 183 3.92 -4.34 -24.28
N HIS A 184 4.09 -3.98 -23.01
CA HIS A 184 4.54 -2.65 -22.61
C HIS A 184 6.02 -2.61 -22.21
N GLN A 185 6.73 -3.74 -22.25
CA GLN A 185 8.12 -3.88 -21.81
C GLN A 185 8.35 -3.26 -20.43
N ILE A 186 7.53 -3.65 -19.45
CA ILE A 186 7.57 -3.09 -18.10
C ILE A 186 8.83 -3.59 -17.38
N SER A 187 9.72 -2.68 -17.03
CA SER A 187 10.88 -2.97 -16.18
C SER A 187 10.63 -2.56 -14.72
N ALA A 188 11.46 -3.07 -13.82
CA ALA A 188 11.49 -2.62 -12.43
C ALA A 188 11.71 -1.10 -12.31
N ASN A 189 12.56 -0.53 -13.16
CA ASN A 189 12.80 0.91 -13.20
C ASN A 189 11.52 1.69 -13.57
N ASP A 190 10.77 1.24 -14.58
CA ASP A 190 9.50 1.88 -14.95
C ASP A 190 8.50 1.84 -13.78
N LEU A 191 8.37 0.65 -13.17
CA LEU A 191 7.43 0.40 -12.09
C LEU A 191 7.72 1.27 -10.86
N PHE A 192 8.96 1.30 -10.40
CA PHE A 192 9.33 2.07 -9.21
C PHE A 192 9.34 3.58 -9.46
N ASN A 193 9.71 4.03 -10.68
CA ASN A 193 9.59 5.44 -11.05
C ASN A 193 8.12 5.89 -11.10
N LEU A 194 7.21 5.05 -11.59
CA LEU A 194 5.79 5.34 -11.52
C LEU A 194 5.31 5.41 -10.07
N ALA A 195 5.66 4.43 -9.24
CA ALA A 195 5.23 4.40 -7.85
C ALA A 195 5.65 5.67 -7.09
N ALA A 196 6.90 6.10 -7.29
CA ALA A 196 7.44 7.34 -6.74
C ALA A 196 6.68 8.59 -7.24
N ARG A 197 6.38 8.68 -8.54
CA ARG A 197 5.61 9.80 -9.12
C ARG A 197 4.19 9.89 -8.56
N VAL A 198 3.49 8.74 -8.45
CA VAL A 198 2.13 8.69 -7.90
C VAL A 198 2.13 9.14 -6.44
N MET A 199 3.06 8.65 -5.61
CA MET A 199 3.17 9.08 -4.21
C MET A 199 3.55 10.56 -4.08
N ALA A 200 4.44 11.06 -4.95
CA ALA A 200 4.84 12.47 -4.94
C ALA A 200 3.68 13.42 -5.29
N HIS A 201 2.66 12.93 -6.00
CA HIS A 201 1.46 13.70 -6.35
C HIS A 201 0.68 14.17 -5.12
N VAL A 202 0.85 13.55 -3.94
CA VAL A 202 0.23 14.04 -2.69
C VAL A 202 0.54 15.52 -2.42
N ARG A 203 1.74 15.97 -2.83
CA ARG A 203 2.21 17.35 -2.60
C ARG A 203 1.39 18.40 -3.32
N THR A 204 0.69 18.04 -4.39
CA THR A 204 -0.18 18.97 -5.13
C THR A 204 -1.54 19.16 -4.46
N LEU A 205 -1.86 18.36 -3.43
CA LEU A 205 -3.16 18.37 -2.74
C LEU A 205 -3.10 18.99 -1.33
N VAL A 206 -1.91 19.25 -0.80
CA VAL A 206 -1.69 19.77 0.56
C VAL A 206 -1.07 21.17 0.59
N ALA A 207 -1.08 21.85 -0.57
CA ALA A 207 -0.53 23.19 -0.76
C ALA A 207 -1.56 24.29 -0.44
#